data_AF-A0A659UI31-F1
#
_entry.id   AF-A0A659UI31-F1
#
_cell.length_a   1.000
_cell.length_b   1.000
_cell.length_c   1.000
_cell.angle_alpha   90.00
_cell.angle_beta   90.00
_cell.angle_gamma   90.00
#
_symmetry.space_group_name_H-M   'P 1'
#
loop_
_entity.id
_entity.type
_entity.pdbx_description
1 polymer ?
#
loop_
_entity_poly.entity_id
_entity_poly.type
_entity_poly.pdbx_seq_one_letter_code
_entity_poly.pdbx_strand_id
1 'polypeptide(L)' 'EEVVMLPDVHVGRNAKLKRVVIDHGVRIPEGLVVGEDPALDAKRFRVSEKGICLVTQDMIDKLKL' A
#
# COMPACT_ATOMS: atom_id res chain seq x y z
N GLU A 1 -10.60 -1.74 -4.74
CA GLU A 1 -11.21 -1.65 -6.08
C GLU A 1 -10.44 -0.67 -6.96
N GLU A 2 -10.19 0.57 -6.53
CA GLU A 2 -9.31 1.49 -7.27
C GLU A 2 -7.85 1.36 -6.80
N VAL A 3 -6.93 1.18 -7.75
CA VAL A 3 -5.49 1.07 -7.51
C VAL A 3 -4.75 1.78 -8.64
N VAL A 4 -3.84 2.70 -8.28
CA VAL A 4 -2.90 3.31 -9.22
C VAL A 4 -1.51 2.82 -8.88
N MET A 5 -0.85 2.17 -9.82
CA MET A 5 0.52 1.65 -9.65
C MET A 5 1.43 2.39 -10.60
N LEU A 6 2.50 2.97 -10.06
CA LEU A 6 3.58 3.50 -10.89
C LEU A 6 4.38 2.33 -11.51
N PRO A 7 5.28 2.61 -12.47
CA PRO A 7 6.05 1.56 -13.13
C PRO A 7 6.87 0.71 -12.16
N ASP A 8 7.17 -0.53 -12.57
CA ASP A 8 8.04 -1.50 -11.87
C ASP A 8 7.59 -1.95 -10.47
N VAL A 9 6.32 -1.73 -10.14
CA VAL A 9 5.71 -2.25 -8.92
C VAL A 9 5.51 -3.76 -9.02
N HIS A 10 5.89 -4.48 -7.96
CA HIS A 10 5.67 -5.91 -7.81
C HIS A 10 4.66 -6.19 -6.70
N VAL A 11 3.67 -7.04 -6.99
CA VAL A 11 2.61 -7.40 -6.04
C VAL A 11 2.74 -8.87 -5.63
N GLY A 12 2.98 -9.09 -4.35
CA GLY A 12 2.99 -10.41 -3.74
C GLY A 12 1.63 -11.11 -3.84
N ARG A 13 1.64 -12.44 -3.77
CA ARG A 13 0.42 -13.24 -3.83
C ARG A 13 -0.54 -12.82 -2.70
N ASN A 14 -1.84 -13.02 -2.91
CA ASN A 14 -2.87 -12.78 -1.89
C ASN A 14 -2.93 -11.36 -1.28
N ALA A 15 -2.18 -10.38 -1.83
CA ALA A 15 -2.28 -9.00 -1.39
C ALA A 15 -3.66 -8.42 -1.75
N LYS A 16 -4.25 -7.65 -0.84
CA LYS A 16 -5.55 -6.99 -1.01
C LYS A 16 -5.35 -5.49 -0.94
N LEU A 17 -5.62 -4.81 -2.04
CA LEU A 17 -5.31 -3.40 -2.22
C LEU A 17 -6.59 -2.63 -2.61
N LYS A 18 -6.94 -1.60 -1.84
CA LYS A 18 -8.13 -0.78 -2.07
C LYS A 18 -7.82 0.69 -1.84
N ARG A 19 -8.12 1.52 -2.85
CA ARG A 19 -7.95 2.99 -2.80
C ARG A 19 -6.51 3.38 -2.47
N VAL A 20 -5.58 2.76 -3.19
CA VAL A 20 -4.15 2.94 -2.99
C VAL A 20 -3.48 3.55 -4.21
N VAL A 21 -2.46 4.37 -3.96
CA VAL A 21 -1.46 4.79 -4.93
C VAL A 21 -0.14 4.18 -4.50
N ILE A 22 0.48 3.42 -5.40
CA ILE A 22 1.74 2.72 -5.14
C ILE A 22 2.84 3.38 -5.95
N ASP A 23 3.86 3.86 -5.26
CA ASP A 23 5.00 4.56 -5.85
C ASP A 23 5.87 3.63 -6.72
N HIS A 24 6.74 4.22 -7.52
CA HIS A 24 7.59 3.51 -8.47
C HIS A 24 8.46 2.45 -7.79
N GLY A 25 8.57 1.26 -8.41
CA GLY A 25 9.47 0.20 -7.96
C GLY A 25 9.10 -0.50 -6.64
N VAL A 26 7.95 -0.18 -6.03
CA VAL A 26 7.55 -0.73 -4.74
C VAL A 26 7.28 -2.23 -4.84
N ARG A 27 7.76 -2.99 -3.84
CA ARG A 27 7.49 -4.43 -3.69
C ARG A 27 6.49 -4.66 -2.56
N ILE A 28 5.24 -4.94 -2.93
CA ILE A 28 4.19 -5.27 -1.98
C ILE A 28 4.37 -6.72 -1.50
N PRO A 29 4.51 -6.97 -0.19
CA PRO A 29 4.69 -8.32 0.34
C PRO A 29 3.44 -9.19 0.18
N GLU A 30 3.65 -10.51 0.24
CA GLU A 30 2.57 -11.50 0.18
C GLU A 30 1.56 -11.28 1.31
N GLY A 31 0.27 -11.32 0.98
CA GLY A 31 -0.82 -11.21 1.95
C GLY A 31 -1.02 -9.81 2.55
N LEU A 32 -0.29 -8.78 2.10
CA LEU A 32 -0.49 -7.42 2.62
C LEU A 32 -1.91 -6.92 2.30
N VAL A 33 -2.58 -6.40 3.31
CA VAL A 33 -3.91 -5.78 3.19
C VAL A 33 -3.78 -4.27 3.43
N VAL A 34 -4.24 -3.48 2.46
CA VAL A 34 -4.28 -2.01 2.53
C VAL A 34 -5.63 -1.50 2.00
N GLY A 35 -6.26 -0.59 2.74
CA GLY A 35 -7.54 0.02 2.39
C GLY A 35 -8.77 -0.68 2.97
N GLU A 36 -8.57 -1.59 3.94
CA GLU A 36 -9.65 -2.23 4.70
C GLU A 36 -9.88 -1.58 6.08
N ASP A 37 -8.80 -1.18 6.77
CA ASP A 37 -8.86 -0.52 8.08
C ASP A 37 -8.14 0.84 8.02
N PRO A 38 -8.89 1.95 7.92
CA PRO A 38 -8.30 3.29 7.83
C PRO A 38 -7.41 3.66 9.02
N ALA A 39 -7.73 3.18 10.23
CA ALA A 39 -6.95 3.51 11.43
C ALA A 39 -5.62 2.74 11.44
N LEU A 40 -5.61 1.51 10.93
CA LEU A 40 -4.39 0.73 10.77
C LEU A 40 -3.53 1.23 9.62
N ASP A 41 -4.16 1.56 8.49
CA ASP A 41 -3.48 2.09 7.30
C ASP A 41 -2.81 3.42 7.60
N ALA A 42 -3.46 4.31 8.36
CA ALA A 42 -2.88 5.59 8.77
C ALA A 42 -1.66 5.46 9.70
N LYS A 43 -1.48 4.31 10.38
CA LYS A 43 -0.27 4.02 11.18
C LYS A 43 0.90 3.53 10.33
N ARG A 44 0.60 2.94 9.16
CA ARG A 44 1.57 2.25 8.29
C ARG A 44 2.01 3.12 7.11
N PHE A 45 1.09 3.94 6.61
CA PHE A 45 1.19 4.64 5.34
C PHE A 45 0.63 6.06 5.44
N ARG A 46 0.86 6.86 4.39
CA ARG A 46 0.24 8.19 4.29
C ARG A 46 -1.18 8.05 3.75
N VAL A 47 -2.18 8.40 4.56
CA VAL A 47 -3.59 8.39 4.17
C VAL A 47 -4.09 9.82 3.98
N SER A 48 -4.73 10.10 2.85
CA SER A 48 -5.38 11.39 2.59
C SER A 48 -6.69 11.54 3.34
N GLU A 49 -7.21 12.76 3.46
CA GLU A 49 -8.52 13.03 4.09
C GLU A 49 -9.67 12.28 3.41
N LYS A 50 -9.55 12.03 2.10
CA LYS A 50 -10.53 11.25 1.34
C LYS A 50 -10.38 9.74 1.58
N GLY A 51 -9.35 9.28 2.29
CA GLY A 51 -9.08 7.86 2.54
C GLY A 51 -8.30 7.17 1.43
N ILE A 52 -7.48 7.89 0.67
CA ILE A 52 -6.57 7.31 -0.33
C ILE A 52 -5.21 7.08 0.33
N CYS A 53 -4.67 5.87 0.21
CA CYS A 53 -3.43 5.47 0.84
C CYS A 53 -2.25 5.52 -0.15
N LEU A 54 -1.22 6.30 0.16
CA LEU A 54 0.04 6.33 -0.58
C LEU A 54 1.03 5.34 0.05
N VAL A 55 1.56 4.44 -0.77
CA VAL A 55 2.53 3.42 -0.37
C VAL A 55 3.86 3.66 -1.08
N THR A 56 4.95 3.76 -0.30
CA THR A 56 6.34 3.87 -0.80
C THR A 56 7.19 2.71 -0.25
N GLN A 57 8.36 2.47 -0.86
CA GLN A 57 9.23 1.38 -0.44
C GLN A 57 9.72 1.58 0.99
N ASP A 58 10.12 2.81 1.37
CA ASP A 58 10.52 3.16 2.74
C ASP A 58 9.43 2.86 3.78
N MET A 59 8.15 2.94 3.41
CA MET A 59 7.04 2.58 4.31
C MET A 59 6.93 1.07 4.47
N ILE A 60 7.08 0.31 3.37
CA ILE A 60 7.10 -1.16 3.40
C ILE A 60 8.27 -1.67 4.25
N ASP A 61 9.47 -1.13 4.07
CA ASP A 61 10.67 -1.56 4.79
C ASP A 61 10.55 -1.36 6.30
N LYS A 62 9.75 -0.37 6.74
CA LYS A 62 9.46 -0.12 8.17
C LYS A 62 8.49 -1.12 8.78
N LEU A 63 7.73 -1.87 7.99
CA LEU A 63 6.76 -2.84 8.49
C LEU A 63 7.41 -4.07 9.14
N LYS A 64 8.72 -4.30 8.91
CA LYS A 64 9.47 -5.45 9.44
C LYS A 64 8.75 -6.79 9.20
N LEU A 65 8.20 -6.95 7.99
CA LEU A 65 7.50 -8.15 7.52
C LEU A 65 8.47 -9.18 6.92
#